data_AF-A0A8H7XMM9-F1
#
_entry.id   AF-A0A8H7XMM9-F1
#
_cell.length_a   1.000
_cell.length_b   1.000
_cell.length_c   1.000
_cell.angle_alpha   90.00
_cell.angle_beta   90.00
_cell.angle_gamma   90.00
#
_symmetry.space_group_name_H-M   'P 1'
#
loop_
_entity.id
_entity.type
_entity.pdbx_description
1 polymer ?
#
loop_
_entity_poly.entity_id
_entity_poly.type
_entity_poly.pdbx_seq_one_letter_code
_entity_poly.pdbx_strand_id
1 'polypeptide(L)'
;MSRLRGYLSTTRSVVCIPRPRRIDEFRNPLEFLNGIHDAVEAHGIHFMSTGNIHGNITTHTVCIGAPSGDPTRKGFLIDSPVFNPLFQSANILSQNTIPTRKSLPQDYIDDLESFYYIIAWVSMAYKAPGKIIPTKRFPRVLACWAAEPDTREAALNKETLLRSDGFDCRVPGTALFDVPGLPACVIFEALLGLIHLVLRHLYAEKWANWDVRTQTYTGKLASPKKVYATILDYLRRAAYAMSTSVEPAPGMEAHGEDGEGGEMWWDKLFTET
;
A
#
# COMPACT_ATOMS: atom_id res chain seq x y z
N MET A 1 42.79 -57.60 -8.86
CA MET A 1 42.49 -56.90 -7.60
C MET A 1 42.24 -55.43 -7.93
N SER A 2 40.98 -55.05 -8.19
CA SER A 2 40.60 -53.70 -8.61
C SER A 2 39.90 -52.97 -7.47
N ARG A 3 40.43 -51.81 -7.07
CA ARG A 3 39.82 -50.91 -6.08
C ARG A 3 38.71 -50.09 -6.76
N LEU A 4 37.46 -50.27 -6.36
CA LEU A 4 36.37 -49.35 -6.68
C LEU A 4 36.25 -48.33 -5.54
N ARG A 5 36.46 -47.06 -5.90
CA ARG A 5 36.29 -45.88 -5.04
C ARG A 5 34.83 -45.73 -4.65
N GLY A 6 34.58 -45.48 -3.38
CA GLY A 6 33.28 -45.07 -2.86
C GLY A 6 32.83 -43.76 -3.48
N TYR A 7 31.59 -43.75 -3.95
CA TYR A 7 30.86 -42.51 -4.22
C TYR A 7 30.51 -41.89 -2.87
N LEU A 8 31.11 -40.73 -2.58
CA LEU A 8 30.64 -39.85 -1.53
C LEU A 8 29.26 -39.33 -1.95
N SER A 9 28.26 -39.66 -1.13
CA SER A 9 26.91 -39.11 -1.24
C SER A 9 26.97 -37.62 -0.97
N THR A 10 26.93 -36.80 -2.01
CA THR A 10 26.78 -35.35 -1.90
C THR A 10 25.36 -35.07 -1.41
N THR A 11 25.22 -34.78 -0.11
CA THR A 11 23.97 -34.28 0.46
C THR A 11 23.59 -32.98 -0.24
N ARG A 12 22.63 -33.05 -1.17
CA ARG A 12 21.93 -31.87 -1.71
C ARG A 12 21.26 -31.17 -0.54
N SER A 13 21.81 -30.04 -0.12
CA SER A 13 21.12 -29.12 0.78
C SER A 13 19.84 -28.67 0.09
N VAL A 14 18.70 -29.18 0.56
CA VAL A 14 17.39 -28.71 0.12
C VAL A 14 17.26 -27.31 0.69
N VAL A 15 17.48 -26.30 -0.16
CA VAL A 15 17.21 -24.90 0.20
C VAL A 15 15.70 -24.80 0.43
N CYS A 16 15.30 -24.74 1.70
CA CYS A 16 13.91 -24.53 2.07
C CYS A 16 13.55 -23.10 1.69
N ILE A 17 12.91 -22.92 0.54
CA ILE A 17 12.41 -21.61 0.12
C ILE A 17 11.33 -21.19 1.14
N PRO A 18 11.48 -20.05 1.83
CA PRO A 18 10.48 -19.58 2.77
C PRO A 18 9.15 -19.40 2.04
N ARG A 19 8.04 -19.80 2.67
CA ARG A 19 6.71 -19.56 2.10
C ARG A 19 6.50 -18.06 1.84
N PRO A 20 5.79 -17.68 0.78
CA PRO A 20 5.23 -16.35 0.67
C PRO A 20 4.42 -15.99 1.91
N ARG A 21 4.58 -14.75 2.35
CA ARG A 21 3.81 -14.14 3.43
C ARG A 21 2.88 -13.09 2.87
N ARG A 22 1.78 -12.81 3.54
CA ARG A 22 0.92 -11.68 3.20
C ARG A 22 1.59 -10.35 3.56
N ILE A 23 1.17 -9.27 2.92
CA ILE A 23 1.74 -7.94 3.19
C ILE A 23 1.46 -7.47 4.62
N ASP A 24 0.42 -7.99 5.29
CA ASP A 24 0.12 -7.73 6.71
C ASP A 24 0.98 -8.54 7.70
N GLU A 25 1.71 -9.55 7.21
CA GLU A 25 2.68 -10.33 7.98
C GLU A 25 4.10 -9.73 7.90
N PHE A 26 4.26 -8.48 7.44
CA PHE A 26 5.54 -7.77 7.34
C PHE A 26 6.28 -7.70 8.69
N ARG A 27 7.61 -7.73 8.70
CA ARG A 27 8.46 -7.70 9.91
C ARG A 27 8.78 -6.30 10.39
N ASN A 28 8.93 -5.38 9.45
CA ASN A 28 9.24 -3.99 9.74
C ASN A 28 8.73 -3.09 8.60
N PRO A 29 8.59 -1.77 8.82
CA PRO A 29 8.08 -0.83 7.82
C PRO A 29 8.85 -0.85 6.49
N LEU A 30 10.17 -1.05 6.53
CA LEU A 30 10.99 -1.12 5.32
C LEU A 30 10.64 -2.34 4.47
N GLU A 31 10.42 -3.50 5.09
CA GLU A 31 9.96 -4.70 4.40
C GLU A 31 8.58 -4.49 3.76
N PHE A 32 7.66 -3.82 4.47
CA PHE A 32 6.35 -3.46 3.93
C PHE A 32 6.47 -2.54 2.70
N LEU A 33 7.24 -1.46 2.79
CA LEU A 33 7.43 -0.52 1.68
C LEU A 33 8.05 -1.18 0.44
N ASN A 34 9.05 -2.04 0.62
CA ASN A 34 9.65 -2.79 -0.48
C ASN A 34 8.64 -3.79 -1.09
N GLY A 35 7.83 -4.46 -0.27
CA GLY A 35 6.77 -5.35 -0.73
C GLY A 35 5.72 -4.61 -1.57
N ILE A 36 5.28 -3.43 -1.13
CA ILE A 36 4.34 -2.58 -1.88
C ILE A 36 4.98 -2.06 -3.18
N HIS A 37 6.22 -1.58 -3.13
CA HIS A 37 6.96 -1.12 -4.32
C HIS A 37 6.96 -2.17 -5.43
N ASP A 38 7.37 -3.39 -5.10
CA ASP A 38 7.51 -4.44 -6.11
C ASP A 38 6.16 -4.94 -6.62
N ALA A 39 5.13 -4.97 -5.76
CA ALA A 39 3.77 -5.30 -6.18
C ALA A 39 3.20 -4.24 -7.14
N VAL A 40 3.43 -2.94 -6.87
CA VAL A 40 3.03 -1.84 -7.76
C VAL A 40 3.78 -1.90 -9.08
N GLU A 41 5.09 -2.20 -9.06
CA GLU A 41 5.89 -2.35 -10.28
C GLU A 41 5.40 -3.52 -11.14
N ALA A 42 5.19 -4.70 -10.52
CA ALA A 42 4.67 -5.87 -11.19
C ALA A 42 3.28 -5.62 -11.80
N HIS A 43 2.41 -4.94 -11.06
CA HIS A 43 1.10 -4.50 -11.53
C HIS A 43 1.21 -3.57 -12.73
N GLY A 44 2.08 -2.57 -12.69
CA GLY A 44 2.28 -1.64 -13.81
C GLY A 44 2.79 -2.33 -15.07
N ILE A 45 3.75 -3.25 -14.94
CA ILE A 45 4.23 -4.08 -16.06
C ILE A 45 3.07 -4.91 -16.65
N HIS A 46 2.26 -5.53 -15.81
CA HIS A 46 1.11 -6.32 -16.24
C HIS A 46 0.07 -5.47 -16.98
N PHE A 47 -0.34 -4.34 -16.40
CA PHE A 47 -1.31 -3.43 -17.02
C PHE A 47 -0.79 -2.86 -18.34
N MET A 48 0.47 -2.44 -18.41
CA MET A 48 1.05 -1.90 -19.65
C MET A 48 1.15 -2.95 -20.77
N SER A 49 1.30 -4.24 -20.42
CA SER A 49 1.42 -5.32 -21.41
C SER A 49 0.09 -5.91 -21.84
N THR A 50 -0.94 -5.87 -20.99
CA THR A 50 -2.22 -6.56 -21.22
C THR A 50 -3.43 -5.65 -21.28
N GLY A 51 -3.35 -4.45 -20.68
CA GLY A 51 -4.49 -3.58 -20.44
C GLY A 51 -5.40 -4.03 -19.29
N ASN A 52 -5.09 -5.15 -18.63
CA ASN A 52 -5.92 -5.71 -17.56
C ASN A 52 -5.55 -5.15 -16.19
N ILE A 53 -6.58 -4.92 -15.37
CA ILE A 53 -6.47 -4.58 -13.96
C ILE A 53 -6.59 -5.85 -13.10
N HIS A 54 -6.06 -5.81 -11.89
CA HIS A 54 -6.20 -6.87 -10.89
C HIS A 54 -7.59 -6.85 -10.25
N GLY A 55 -8.13 -5.68 -9.92
CA GLY A 55 -9.52 -5.48 -9.47
C GLY A 55 -9.81 -5.90 -8.02
N ASN A 56 -8.91 -6.64 -7.36
CA ASN A 56 -9.06 -7.08 -5.97
C ASN A 56 -7.74 -6.96 -5.17
N ILE A 57 -7.14 -5.76 -5.15
CA ILE A 57 -5.90 -5.50 -4.41
C ILE A 57 -6.22 -5.27 -2.92
N THR A 58 -5.65 -6.10 -2.05
CA THR A 58 -5.95 -6.19 -0.63
C THR A 58 -4.71 -6.60 0.16
N THR A 59 -4.74 -6.55 1.50
CA THR A 59 -3.63 -7.09 2.31
C THR A 59 -3.41 -8.60 2.13
N HIS A 60 -4.38 -9.29 1.53
CA HIS A 60 -4.37 -10.72 1.32
C HIS A 60 -3.87 -11.14 -0.06
N THR A 61 -3.94 -10.23 -1.04
CA THR A 61 -3.51 -10.46 -2.43
C THR A 61 -2.15 -9.85 -2.73
N VAL A 62 -1.65 -8.96 -1.87
CA VAL A 62 -0.25 -8.53 -1.87
C VAL A 62 0.57 -9.46 -0.97
N CYS A 63 1.64 -10.04 -1.50
CA CYS A 63 2.52 -10.94 -0.78
C CYS A 63 3.95 -10.41 -0.71
N ILE A 64 4.68 -10.79 0.35
CA ILE A 64 6.10 -10.56 0.59
C ILE A 64 6.87 -11.86 0.42
N GLY A 65 8.05 -11.77 -0.19
CA GLY A 65 8.94 -12.89 -0.43
C GLY A 65 8.76 -13.47 -1.83
N ALA A 66 9.27 -14.68 -2.01
CA ALA A 66 9.46 -15.24 -3.33
C ALA A 66 8.25 -16.08 -3.80
N PRO A 67 7.62 -15.73 -4.92
CA PRO A 67 7.10 -16.74 -5.85
C PRO A 67 8.20 -17.22 -6.81
N SER A 68 9.32 -16.47 -6.93
CA SER A 68 10.43 -16.70 -7.87
C SER A 68 11.79 -16.67 -7.15
N GLY A 69 12.80 -17.33 -7.70
CA GLY A 69 14.15 -17.40 -7.12
C GLY A 69 14.96 -16.10 -7.18
N ASP A 70 14.35 -14.95 -7.52
CA ASP A 70 15.03 -13.66 -7.55
C ASP A 70 15.05 -13.04 -6.14
N PRO A 71 16.23 -12.96 -5.49
CA PRO A 71 16.33 -12.44 -4.14
C PRO A 71 16.07 -10.92 -4.07
N THR A 72 16.05 -10.21 -5.20
CA THR A 72 15.85 -8.76 -5.24
C THR A 72 14.38 -8.36 -5.15
N ARG A 73 13.46 -9.21 -5.61
CA ARG A 73 12.02 -8.98 -5.52
C ARG A 73 11.49 -9.41 -4.15
N LYS A 74 10.92 -8.46 -3.45
CA LYS A 74 10.32 -8.59 -2.12
C LYS A 74 8.81 -8.67 -2.17
N GLY A 75 8.15 -8.21 -3.23
CA GLY A 75 6.69 -8.18 -3.31
C GLY A 75 6.08 -8.65 -4.63
N PHE A 76 4.86 -9.15 -4.57
CA PHE A 76 4.09 -9.57 -5.75
C PHE A 76 2.58 -9.65 -5.46
N LEU A 77 1.79 -9.74 -6.54
CA LEU A 77 0.34 -9.95 -6.48
C LEU A 77 -0.03 -11.41 -6.71
N ILE A 78 -1.09 -11.86 -6.02
CA ILE A 78 -1.76 -13.13 -6.26
C ILE A 78 -3.26 -12.90 -6.48
N ASP A 79 -3.87 -13.78 -7.26
CA ASP A 79 -5.32 -13.78 -7.42
C ASP A 79 -6.01 -14.29 -6.14
N SER A 80 -7.19 -13.74 -5.86
CA SER A 80 -8.08 -14.24 -4.81
C SER A 80 -9.52 -14.20 -5.29
N PRO A 81 -10.27 -15.31 -5.18
CA PRO A 81 -11.70 -15.33 -5.46
C PRO A 81 -12.52 -14.62 -4.36
N VAL A 82 -11.91 -14.38 -3.20
CA VAL A 82 -12.56 -13.68 -2.08
C VAL A 82 -12.41 -12.18 -2.32
N PHE A 83 -13.52 -11.55 -2.70
CA PHE A 83 -13.63 -10.11 -2.84
C PHE A 83 -13.57 -9.42 -1.48
N ASN A 84 -12.80 -8.33 -1.36
CA ASN A 84 -12.73 -7.53 -0.14
C ASN A 84 -12.98 -6.04 -0.43
N PRO A 85 -14.18 -5.53 -0.10
CA PRO A 85 -14.56 -4.15 -0.40
C PRO A 85 -13.79 -3.10 0.43
N LEU A 86 -13.12 -3.52 1.51
CA LEU A 86 -12.38 -2.62 2.40
C LEU A 86 -11.34 -1.78 1.66
N PHE A 87 -10.64 -2.38 0.70
CA PHE A 87 -9.58 -1.71 -0.07
C PHE A 87 -10.03 -1.29 -1.47
N GLN A 88 -11.28 -1.54 -1.83
CA GLN A 88 -11.77 -1.22 -3.17
C GLN A 88 -11.76 0.29 -3.44
N SER A 89 -11.47 0.66 -4.70
CA SER A 89 -11.57 2.05 -5.16
C SER A 89 -12.97 2.64 -4.93
N ALA A 90 -13.03 3.96 -4.70
CA ALA A 90 -14.27 4.69 -4.52
C ALA A 90 -15.19 4.55 -5.73
N ASN A 91 -14.61 4.50 -6.94
CA ASN A 91 -15.33 4.34 -8.19
C ASN A 91 -15.98 2.95 -8.29
N ILE A 92 -15.24 1.87 -8.05
CA ILE A 92 -15.79 0.51 -8.12
C ILE A 92 -16.84 0.30 -7.02
N LEU A 93 -16.55 0.75 -5.79
CA LEU A 93 -17.49 0.62 -4.68
C LEU A 93 -18.78 1.41 -4.94
N SER A 94 -18.66 2.62 -5.49
CA SER A 94 -19.80 3.45 -5.91
C SER A 94 -20.68 2.77 -6.96
N GLN A 95 -20.09 2.04 -7.91
CA GLN A 95 -20.84 1.32 -8.95
C GLN A 95 -21.68 0.19 -8.36
N ASN A 96 -21.14 -0.51 -7.36
CA ASN A 96 -21.80 -1.66 -6.74
C ASN A 96 -22.86 -1.24 -5.72
N THR A 97 -22.69 -0.09 -5.06
CA THR A 97 -23.53 0.32 -3.91
C THR A 97 -24.51 1.45 -4.21
N ILE A 98 -24.35 2.17 -5.33
CA ILE A 98 -25.18 3.34 -5.67
C ILE A 98 -25.81 3.16 -7.07
N PRO A 99 -27.02 2.59 -7.17
CA PRO A 99 -27.63 2.18 -8.44
C PRO A 99 -27.76 3.27 -9.51
N THR A 100 -27.94 4.52 -9.10
CA THR A 100 -28.15 5.66 -10.01
C THR A 100 -26.85 6.36 -10.40
N ARG A 101 -25.70 5.85 -9.95
CA ARG A 101 -24.44 6.53 -10.10
C ARG A 101 -23.84 6.30 -11.48
N LYS A 102 -23.42 7.39 -12.10
CA LYS A 102 -22.67 7.34 -13.35
C LYS A 102 -21.32 6.69 -13.08
N SER A 103 -21.08 5.53 -13.68
CA SER A 103 -19.83 4.78 -13.56
C SER A 103 -18.74 5.42 -14.40
N LEU A 104 -17.56 5.65 -13.80
CA LEU A 104 -16.36 5.83 -14.60
C LEU A 104 -15.85 4.46 -15.06
N PRO A 105 -15.23 4.34 -16.25
CA PRO A 105 -14.57 3.12 -16.64
C PRO A 105 -13.56 2.71 -15.58
N GLN A 106 -13.50 1.42 -15.28
CA GLN A 106 -12.49 0.88 -14.40
C GLN A 106 -11.15 0.83 -15.15
N ASP A 107 -10.07 1.26 -14.50
CA ASP A 107 -8.72 1.21 -15.06
C ASP A 107 -7.67 1.05 -13.95
N TYR A 108 -6.40 1.12 -14.33
CA TYR A 108 -5.28 0.95 -13.41
C TYR A 108 -5.28 1.93 -12.21
N ILE A 109 -5.99 3.06 -12.29
CA ILE A 109 -6.09 4.02 -11.19
C ILE A 109 -6.85 3.38 -10.02
N ASP A 110 -7.85 2.54 -10.29
CA ASP A 110 -8.64 1.86 -9.26
C ASP A 110 -7.79 0.89 -8.42
N ASP A 111 -6.84 0.21 -9.04
CA ASP A 111 -5.87 -0.64 -8.36
C ASP A 111 -4.81 0.17 -7.59
N LEU A 112 -4.34 1.29 -8.16
CA LEU A 112 -3.43 2.21 -7.46
C LEU A 112 -4.08 2.85 -6.22
N GLU A 113 -5.36 3.18 -6.29
CA GLU A 113 -6.15 3.64 -5.14
C GLU A 113 -6.24 2.54 -4.07
N SER A 114 -6.38 1.28 -4.47
CA SER A 114 -6.40 0.15 -3.54
C SER A 114 -5.06 -0.02 -2.81
N PHE A 115 -3.93 0.13 -3.51
CA PHE A 115 -2.60 0.19 -2.86
C PHE A 115 -2.49 1.35 -1.87
N TYR A 116 -2.99 2.54 -2.24
CA TYR A 116 -3.02 3.70 -1.35
C TYR A 116 -3.79 3.42 -0.05
N TYR A 117 -4.94 2.76 -0.13
CA TYR A 117 -5.70 2.36 1.05
C TYR A 117 -4.99 1.29 1.89
N ILE A 118 -4.25 0.36 1.29
CA ILE A 118 -3.41 -0.58 2.04
C ILE A 118 -2.33 0.16 2.83
N ILE A 119 -1.65 1.13 2.23
CA ILE A 119 -0.63 1.95 2.90
C ILE A 119 -1.26 2.69 4.08
N ALA A 120 -2.41 3.35 3.87
CA ALA A 120 -3.11 4.09 4.92
C ALA A 120 -3.59 3.18 6.06
N TRP A 121 -4.13 2.01 5.71
CA TRP A 121 -4.58 1.03 6.69
C TRP A 121 -3.42 0.51 7.53
N VAL A 122 -2.30 0.13 6.91
CA VAL A 122 -1.13 -0.35 7.65
C VAL A 122 -0.54 0.76 8.51
N SER A 123 -0.43 1.99 8.01
CA SER A 123 0.15 3.10 8.76
C SER A 123 -0.68 3.56 9.97
N MET A 124 -2.00 3.34 9.96
CA MET A 124 -2.91 3.85 10.99
C MET A 124 -3.57 2.77 11.84
N ALA A 125 -3.71 1.54 11.33
CA ALA A 125 -4.42 0.46 12.02
C ALA A 125 -3.48 -0.55 12.69
N TYR A 126 -2.19 -0.59 12.33
CA TYR A 126 -1.24 -1.55 12.92
C TYR A 126 -0.44 -0.91 14.04
N LYS A 127 -0.30 -1.65 15.15
CA LYS A 127 0.66 -1.33 16.22
C LYS A 127 1.90 -2.21 16.20
N ALA A 128 1.97 -3.17 15.30
CA ALA A 128 3.12 -4.06 15.09
C ALA A 128 2.79 -4.98 13.92
N PRO A 129 3.79 -5.63 13.32
CA PRO A 129 3.63 -6.80 12.44
C PRO A 129 2.46 -7.71 12.83
N GLY A 130 1.45 -7.85 11.95
CA GLY A 130 0.28 -8.70 12.18
C GLY A 130 -0.63 -8.31 13.36
N LYS A 131 -0.40 -7.17 14.02
CA LYS A 131 -1.15 -6.73 15.21
C LYS A 131 -1.87 -5.41 14.94
N ILE A 132 -3.18 -5.51 14.73
CA ILE A 132 -4.08 -4.37 14.52
C ILE A 132 -4.50 -3.77 15.88
N ILE A 133 -4.65 -2.45 15.98
CA ILE A 133 -5.21 -1.77 17.17
C ILE A 133 -6.73 -1.97 17.24
N PRO A 134 -7.36 -1.80 18.42
CA PRO A 134 -8.82 -1.82 18.50
C PRO A 134 -9.46 -0.79 17.57
N THR A 135 -10.50 -1.18 16.83
CA THR A 135 -11.19 -0.33 15.83
C THR A 135 -11.68 1.01 16.38
N LYS A 136 -12.04 1.07 17.68
CA LYS A 136 -12.41 2.30 18.39
C LYS A 136 -11.31 3.38 18.43
N ARG A 137 -10.06 3.00 18.14
CA ARG A 137 -8.89 3.89 18.08
C ARG A 137 -8.50 4.24 16.65
N PHE A 138 -9.19 3.70 15.64
CA PHE A 138 -8.93 4.08 14.26
C PHE A 138 -9.34 5.55 14.04
N PRO A 139 -8.69 6.24 13.10
CA PRO A 139 -9.28 7.43 12.49
C PRO A 139 -10.71 7.14 12.06
N ARG A 140 -11.63 8.09 12.27
CA ARG A 140 -13.06 7.91 12.03
C ARG A 140 -13.37 7.36 10.63
N VAL A 141 -12.61 7.80 9.62
CA VAL A 141 -12.75 7.33 8.24
C VAL A 141 -12.44 5.84 8.10
N LEU A 142 -11.36 5.34 8.71
CA LEU A 142 -10.99 3.92 8.67
C LEU A 142 -11.94 3.07 9.53
N ALA A 143 -12.40 3.59 10.67
CA ALA A 143 -13.39 2.91 11.50
C ALA A 143 -14.68 2.64 10.72
N CYS A 144 -15.14 3.62 9.93
CA CYS A 144 -16.31 3.47 9.07
C CYS A 144 -16.10 2.37 8.02
N TRP A 145 -14.96 2.36 7.33
CA TRP A 145 -14.68 1.34 6.32
C TRP A 145 -14.54 -0.06 6.93
N ALA A 146 -13.96 -0.17 8.13
CA ALA A 146 -13.80 -1.43 8.83
C ALA A 146 -15.14 -2.05 9.27
N ALA A 147 -16.09 -1.20 9.68
CA ALA A 147 -17.40 -1.64 10.14
C ALA A 147 -18.30 -2.06 8.96
N GLU A 148 -18.32 -1.26 7.90
CA GLU A 148 -19.30 -1.37 6.82
C GLU A 148 -18.65 -1.13 5.45
N PRO A 149 -17.71 -2.01 5.01
CA PRO A 149 -16.87 -1.76 3.84
C PRO A 149 -17.63 -1.73 2.51
N ASP A 150 -18.80 -2.36 2.43
CA ASP A 150 -19.61 -2.51 1.21
C ASP A 150 -20.91 -1.69 1.23
N THR A 151 -20.81 -0.45 1.70
CA THR A 151 -21.97 0.44 1.84
C THR A 151 -21.85 1.68 0.97
N ARG A 152 -23.00 2.31 0.72
CA ARG A 152 -23.07 3.62 0.08
C ARG A 152 -22.27 4.65 0.87
N GLU A 153 -22.31 4.59 2.19
CA GLU A 153 -21.61 5.47 3.11
C GLU A 153 -20.10 5.31 2.97
N ALA A 154 -19.59 4.07 2.90
CA ALA A 154 -18.18 3.81 2.65
C ALA A 154 -17.74 4.35 1.28
N ALA A 155 -18.55 4.14 0.23
CA ALA A 155 -18.28 4.65 -1.12
C ALA A 155 -18.20 6.19 -1.14
N LEU A 156 -19.17 6.87 -0.52
CA LEU A 156 -19.19 8.32 -0.43
C LEU A 156 -18.02 8.86 0.40
N ASN A 157 -17.68 8.22 1.52
CA ASN A 157 -16.56 8.63 2.36
C ASN A 157 -15.22 8.53 1.62
N LYS A 158 -14.97 7.43 0.89
CA LYS A 158 -13.77 7.27 0.06
C LYS A 158 -13.67 8.33 -1.02
N GLU A 159 -14.78 8.62 -1.69
CA GLU A 159 -14.80 9.66 -2.71
C GLU A 159 -14.60 11.05 -2.13
N THR A 160 -15.23 11.38 -0.99
CA THR A 160 -14.99 12.64 -0.29
C THR A 160 -13.53 12.77 0.08
N LEU A 161 -12.91 11.70 0.60
CA LEU A 161 -11.48 11.67 0.92
C LEU A 161 -10.61 11.93 -0.32
N LEU A 162 -10.90 11.29 -1.45
CA LEU A 162 -10.17 11.51 -2.71
C LEU A 162 -10.28 12.96 -3.22
N ARG A 163 -11.44 13.60 -3.02
CA ARG A 163 -11.70 14.97 -3.48
C ARG A 163 -11.15 16.03 -2.53
N SER A 164 -10.92 15.69 -1.27
CA SER A 164 -10.39 16.59 -0.24
C SER A 164 -8.86 16.47 -0.12
N ASP A 165 -8.32 16.74 1.06
CA ASP A 165 -6.89 16.64 1.38
C ASP A 165 -6.47 15.24 1.86
N GLY A 166 -7.31 14.23 1.60
CA GLY A 166 -6.97 12.83 1.89
C GLY A 166 -7.11 12.53 3.38
N PHE A 167 -6.10 11.92 3.98
CA PHE A 167 -6.04 11.65 5.42
C PHE A 167 -5.47 12.84 6.23
N ASP A 168 -5.70 14.07 5.78
CA ASP A 168 -5.13 15.30 6.36
C ASP A 168 -3.61 15.27 6.54
N CYS A 169 -2.92 14.45 5.75
CA CYS A 169 -1.47 14.40 5.76
C CYS A 169 -0.96 15.74 5.23
N ARG A 170 -0.04 16.38 5.97
CA ARG A 170 0.73 17.49 5.40
C ARG A 170 1.32 16.98 4.08
N VAL A 171 1.32 17.80 3.03
CA VAL A 171 2.00 17.46 1.78
C VAL A 171 3.39 18.07 1.86
N PRO A 172 4.39 17.36 2.40
CA PRO A 172 5.76 17.79 2.23
C PRO A 172 6.16 17.63 0.77
N GLY A 173 7.09 18.48 0.31
CA GLY A 173 7.80 18.19 -0.93
C GLY A 173 8.59 16.88 -0.80
N THR A 174 8.93 16.26 -1.93
CA THR A 174 9.74 15.03 -1.99
C THR A 174 11.11 15.17 -1.30
N ALA A 175 11.59 16.40 -1.11
CA ALA A 175 12.80 16.73 -0.38
C ALA A 175 12.76 16.28 1.09
N LEU A 176 11.58 16.02 1.67
CA LEU A 176 11.50 15.49 3.03
C LEU A 176 12.16 14.12 3.14
N PHE A 177 12.05 13.26 2.13
CA PHE A 177 12.69 11.94 2.17
C PHE A 177 14.23 11.99 2.15
N ASP A 178 14.81 13.16 1.87
CA ASP A 178 16.26 13.36 1.89
C ASP A 178 16.77 13.72 3.30
N VAL A 179 15.85 13.93 4.28
CA VAL A 179 16.20 14.19 5.68
C VAL A 179 16.50 12.86 6.38
N PRO A 180 17.72 12.66 6.92
CA PRO A 180 18.07 11.43 7.61
C PRO A 180 17.37 11.33 8.97
N GLY A 181 17.12 10.10 9.44
CA GLY A 181 16.61 9.89 10.81
C GLY A 181 15.13 10.23 11.00
N LEU A 182 14.34 10.37 9.92
CA LEU A 182 12.92 10.66 10.06
C LEU A 182 12.16 9.51 10.75
N PRO A 183 11.20 9.82 11.65
CA PRO A 183 10.30 8.82 12.18
C PRO A 183 9.47 8.14 11.09
N ALA A 184 9.17 6.86 11.27
CA ALA A 184 8.39 6.08 10.29
C ALA A 184 7.01 6.70 10.02
N CYS A 185 6.36 7.28 11.05
CA CYS A 185 5.08 7.97 10.90
C CYS A 185 5.17 9.14 9.92
N VAL A 186 6.19 9.98 10.04
CA VAL A 186 6.42 11.14 9.16
C VAL A 186 6.68 10.69 7.72
N ILE A 187 7.42 9.59 7.54
CA ILE A 187 7.66 9.01 6.20
C ILE A 187 6.35 8.52 5.57
N PHE A 188 5.50 7.81 6.32
CA PHE A 188 4.22 7.33 5.83
C PHE A 188 3.23 8.47 5.53
N GLU A 189 3.15 9.47 6.39
CA GLU A 189 2.31 10.66 6.14
C GLU A 189 2.72 11.36 4.85
N ALA A 190 4.03 11.56 4.65
CA ALA A 190 4.57 12.17 3.44
C ALA A 190 4.23 11.35 2.19
N LEU A 191 4.43 10.04 2.26
CA LEU A 191 4.12 9.12 1.16
C LEU A 191 2.62 9.13 0.82
N LEU A 192 1.76 9.09 1.83
CA LEU A 192 0.31 9.16 1.65
C LEU A 192 -0.12 10.48 1.01
N GLY A 193 0.41 11.62 1.47
CA GLY A 193 0.12 12.93 0.88
C GLY A 193 0.53 13.00 -0.60
N LEU A 194 1.71 12.51 -0.95
CA LEU A 194 2.22 12.52 -2.32
C LEU A 194 1.42 11.60 -3.26
N ILE A 195 1.11 10.37 -2.84
CA ILE A 195 0.29 9.44 -3.64
C ILE A 195 -1.14 10.00 -3.78
N HIS A 196 -1.71 10.56 -2.71
CA HIS A 196 -3.03 11.18 -2.73
C HIS A 196 -3.12 12.30 -3.77
N LEU A 197 -2.12 13.18 -3.86
CA LEU A 197 -2.09 14.24 -4.88
C LEU A 197 -2.15 13.68 -6.31
N VAL A 198 -1.42 12.60 -6.58
CA VAL A 198 -1.44 11.94 -7.89
C VAL A 198 -2.84 11.39 -8.17
N LEU A 199 -3.41 10.61 -7.24
CA LEU A 199 -4.73 10.00 -7.40
C LEU A 199 -5.83 11.06 -7.54
N ARG A 200 -5.84 12.07 -6.68
CA ARG A 200 -6.79 13.20 -6.72
C ARG A 200 -6.76 13.90 -8.08
N HIS A 201 -5.57 14.20 -8.61
CA HIS A 201 -5.43 14.82 -9.92
C HIS A 201 -5.96 13.92 -11.04
N LEU A 202 -5.57 12.64 -11.05
CA LEU A 202 -6.01 11.68 -12.07
C LEU A 202 -7.53 11.52 -12.08
N TYR A 203 -8.13 11.41 -10.90
CA TYR A 203 -9.57 11.28 -10.75
C TYR A 203 -10.30 12.57 -11.12
N ALA A 204 -9.78 13.75 -10.76
CA ALA A 204 -10.35 15.03 -11.18
C ALA A 204 -10.38 15.17 -12.71
N GLU A 205 -9.28 14.81 -13.39
CA GLU A 205 -9.23 14.75 -14.86
C GLU A 205 -10.21 13.72 -15.43
N LYS A 206 -10.29 12.54 -14.82
CA LYS A 206 -11.22 11.47 -15.22
C LYS A 206 -12.68 11.92 -15.13
N TRP A 207 -13.07 12.57 -14.04
CA TRP A 207 -14.42 13.11 -13.85
C TRP A 207 -14.73 14.28 -14.79
N ALA A 208 -13.77 15.18 -15.03
CA ALA A 208 -13.98 16.34 -15.88
C ALA A 208 -14.19 15.99 -17.36
N ASN A 209 -13.56 14.91 -17.83
CA ASN A 209 -13.51 14.57 -19.25
C ASN A 209 -14.25 13.27 -19.62
N TRP A 210 -15.04 12.71 -18.70
CA TRP A 210 -15.87 11.53 -18.97
C TRP A 210 -17.26 11.93 -19.47
N ASP A 211 -17.55 11.64 -20.74
CA ASP A 211 -18.91 11.78 -21.27
C ASP A 211 -19.68 10.47 -21.06
N VAL A 212 -20.67 10.56 -20.18
CA VAL A 212 -21.49 9.43 -19.76
C VAL A 212 -22.47 9.00 -20.86
N ARG A 213 -22.83 9.90 -21.78
CA ARG A 213 -23.76 9.58 -22.89
C ARG A 213 -23.09 8.73 -23.94
N THR A 214 -21.85 9.07 -24.29
CA THR A 214 -21.07 8.36 -25.30
C THR A 214 -20.23 7.24 -24.72
N GLN A 215 -20.07 7.21 -23.38
CA GLN A 215 -19.10 6.35 -22.70
C GLN A 215 -17.69 6.52 -23.26
N THR A 216 -17.32 7.76 -23.58
CA THR A 216 -15.99 8.09 -24.10
C THR A 216 -15.26 9.08 -23.20
N TYR A 217 -13.95 8.89 -23.13
CA TYR A 217 -13.04 9.82 -22.48
C TYR A 217 -12.47 10.77 -23.55
N THR A 218 -12.67 12.07 -23.38
CA THR A 218 -12.23 13.11 -24.33
C THR A 218 -10.94 13.81 -23.91
N GLY A 219 -10.47 13.54 -22.69
CA GLY A 219 -9.31 14.20 -22.09
C GLY A 219 -7.98 13.57 -22.47
N LYS A 220 -6.89 14.15 -21.95
CA LYS A 220 -5.55 13.57 -21.98
C LYS A 220 -5.14 13.18 -20.57
N LEU A 221 -5.51 11.98 -20.16
CA LEU A 221 -5.03 11.43 -18.90
C LEU A 221 -3.51 11.24 -18.98
N ALA A 222 -2.81 11.43 -17.87
CA ALA A 222 -1.39 11.10 -17.81
C ALA A 222 -1.17 9.65 -18.26
N SER A 223 -0.08 9.40 -18.99
CA SER A 223 0.20 8.04 -19.45
C SER A 223 0.43 7.13 -18.25
N PRO A 224 -0.08 5.88 -18.26
CA PRO A 224 0.09 4.94 -17.15
C PRO A 224 1.57 4.81 -16.76
N LYS A 225 2.46 4.68 -17.77
CA LYS A 225 3.92 4.63 -17.58
C LYS A 225 4.45 5.78 -16.72
N LYS A 226 3.99 7.01 -16.93
CA LYS A 226 4.41 8.17 -16.15
C LYS A 226 3.87 8.10 -14.72
N VAL A 227 2.61 7.71 -14.55
CA VAL A 227 1.97 7.58 -13.23
C VAL A 227 2.68 6.53 -12.37
N TYR A 228 2.89 5.33 -12.91
CA TYR A 228 3.65 4.28 -12.20
C TYR A 228 5.05 4.74 -11.86
N ALA A 229 5.78 5.36 -12.80
CA ALA A 229 7.12 5.85 -12.53
C ALA A 229 7.15 6.87 -11.38
N THR A 230 6.16 7.77 -11.30
CA THR A 230 6.04 8.73 -10.20
C THR A 230 5.77 8.05 -8.85
N ILE A 231 4.80 7.13 -8.79
CA ILE A 231 4.47 6.43 -7.54
C ILE A 231 5.63 5.55 -7.06
N LEU A 232 6.29 4.83 -7.98
CA LEU A 232 7.47 4.02 -7.67
C LEU A 232 8.64 4.87 -7.17
N ASP A 233 8.85 6.07 -7.70
CA ASP A 233 9.87 7.00 -7.18
C ASP A 233 9.56 7.41 -5.73
N TYR A 234 8.29 7.72 -5.41
CA TYR A 234 7.88 8.04 -4.05
C TYR A 234 8.10 6.86 -3.08
N LEU A 235 7.71 5.65 -3.49
CA LEU A 235 7.92 4.44 -2.69
C LEU A 235 9.41 4.16 -2.45
N ARG A 236 10.25 4.31 -3.48
CA ARG A 236 11.70 4.13 -3.38
C ARG A 236 12.33 5.13 -2.42
N ARG A 237 11.96 6.41 -2.52
CA ARG A 237 12.44 7.47 -1.61
C ARG A 237 11.99 7.23 -0.17
N ALA A 238 10.74 6.84 0.04
CA ALA A 238 10.23 6.48 1.36
C ALA A 238 10.98 5.28 1.96
N ALA A 239 11.25 4.24 1.15
CA ALA A 239 12.04 3.08 1.57
C ALA A 239 13.49 3.48 1.91
N TYR A 240 14.11 4.36 1.10
CA TYR A 240 15.43 4.90 1.40
C TYR A 240 15.44 5.66 2.73
N ALA A 241 14.54 6.61 2.92
CA ALA A 241 14.40 7.36 4.17
C ALA A 241 14.26 6.41 5.37
N MET A 242 13.38 5.41 5.25
CA MET A 242 13.15 4.39 6.28
C MET A 242 14.40 3.57 6.61
N SER A 243 15.26 3.29 5.62
CA SER A 243 16.52 2.59 5.84
C SER A 243 17.59 3.41 6.56
N THR A 244 17.43 4.75 6.55
CA THR A 244 18.32 5.70 7.24
C THR A 244 17.75 6.20 8.56
N SER A 245 16.52 5.79 8.91
CA SER A 245 15.91 6.08 10.19
C SER A 245 16.73 5.39 11.29
N VAL A 246 17.24 6.19 12.22
CA VAL A 246 17.95 5.66 13.38
C VAL A 246 16.90 5.09 14.32
N GLU A 247 16.95 3.79 14.60
CA GLU A 247 16.15 3.24 15.70
C GLU A 247 16.59 3.95 16.99
N PRO A 248 15.65 4.49 17.79
CA PRO A 248 16.00 5.11 19.05
C PRO A 248 16.78 4.10 19.88
N ALA A 249 17.93 4.52 20.41
CA ALA A 249 18.79 3.63 21.18
C ALA A 249 17.96 2.96 22.30
N PRO A 250 18.05 1.63 22.49
CA PRO A 250 17.31 0.93 23.52
C PRO A 250 17.77 1.45 24.89
N GLY A 251 16.92 2.23 25.57
CA GLY A 251 17.21 2.75 26.91
C GLY A 251 16.84 4.21 27.18
N MET A 252 16.29 4.97 26.22
CA MET A 252 15.72 6.29 26.50
C MET A 252 14.23 6.12 26.85
N GLU A 253 13.94 5.78 28.10
CA GLU A 253 12.57 5.71 28.62
C GLU A 253 11.91 7.10 28.52
N ALA A 254 10.95 7.24 27.61
CA ALA A 254 10.04 8.36 27.62
C ALA A 254 9.12 8.21 28.84
N HIS A 255 9.41 8.93 29.91
CA HIS A 255 8.47 9.12 31.02
C HIS A 255 7.18 9.71 30.46
N GLY A 256 6.17 8.86 30.28
CA GLY A 256 4.85 9.25 29.80
C GLY A 256 4.09 10.00 30.87
N GLU A 257 3.81 11.27 30.60
CA GLU A 257 2.63 11.94 31.14
C GLU A 257 1.40 11.45 30.36
N ASP A 258 0.35 11.09 31.10
CA ASP A 258 -0.93 10.61 30.60
C ASP A 258 -1.71 11.74 29.90
N GLY A 259 -1.28 12.13 28.70
CA GLY A 259 -1.98 13.07 27.84
C GLY A 259 -2.83 12.36 26.79
N GLU A 260 -4.15 12.56 26.80
CA GLU A 260 -5.10 12.11 25.78
C GLU A 260 -4.94 12.86 24.43
N GLY A 261 -3.71 12.98 23.93
CA GLY A 261 -3.39 13.46 22.59
C GLY A 261 -3.16 12.28 21.65
N GLY A 262 -3.77 12.29 20.47
CA GLY A 262 -3.60 11.28 19.43
C GLY A 262 -2.19 11.28 18.82
N GLU A 263 -1.19 10.84 19.59
CA GLU A 263 0.14 10.53 19.06
C GLU A 263 0.05 9.34 18.10
N MET A 264 0.59 9.50 16.90
CA MET A 264 0.76 8.39 15.97
C MET A 264 1.74 7.37 16.55
N TRP A 265 1.32 6.11 16.57
CA TRP A 265 1.91 5.03 17.37
C TRP A 265 3.30 4.54 16.96
N TRP A 266 3.87 5.01 15.84
CA TRP A 266 5.17 4.53 15.35
C TRP A 266 6.35 4.95 16.24
N ASP A 267 6.20 6.00 17.04
CA ASP A 267 7.28 6.51 17.91
C ASP A 267 7.52 5.64 19.15
N LYS A 268 6.56 4.77 19.52
CA LYS A 268 6.65 3.89 20.72
C LYS A 268 7.08 2.46 20.40
N LEU A 269 7.26 2.12 19.12
CA LEU A 269 7.37 0.74 18.65
C LEU A 269 8.80 0.18 18.56
N PHE A 270 9.81 1.03 18.71
CA PHE A 270 11.22 0.64 18.56
C PHE A 270 12.06 0.92 19.81
N THR A 271 11.43 1.24 20.93
CA THR A 271 12.09 1.32 22.25
C THR A 271 11.91 0.06 23.10
N GLU A 272 11.06 -0.90 22.71
CA GLU A 272 10.67 -2.06 23.55
C GLU A 272 10.91 -3.46 22.94
N THR A 273 11.92 -3.64 22.08
CA THR A 273 12.40 -4.99 21.66
C THR A 273 13.90 -5.11 21.76
#